data_AF-A0AAD0M6Z8-F1
#
_entry.id   AF-A0AAD0M6Z8-F1
#
_cell.length_a   1.000
_cell.length_b   1.000
_cell.length_c   1.000
_cell.angle_alpha   90.00
_cell.angle_beta   90.00
_cell.angle_gamma   90.00
#
_symmetry.space_group_name_H-M   'P 1'
#
loop_
_entity.id
_entity.type
_entity.pdbx_description
1 polymer ?
#
loop_
_entity_poly.entity_id
_entity_poly.type
_entity_poly.pdbx_seq_one_letter_code
_entity_poly.pdbx_strand_id
1 'polypeptide(L)'
;MKIPLVITSELWHIGDLDNNTQGKRQSFEGNLLSASACPNAWEGIARLGGGKYYSLNQETMLVNMWEALKGADYEPLRLAVQQWALKRRLIEPGVIYVASYYDDELECEREMHFSSEAEAREEVDADECESGVESRSVFLATDALLKLHGLTRPMASSGLEYALIEWVRENTSRMIKGVYWDEKLDELGLSAPRAGMFSTKGFEERSALPDDEDCLAHVDFLTMEQYARGGRRADHGSELGL
;
A
#
# COMPACT_ATOMS: atom_id res chain seq x y z
N MET A 1 -19.47 -7.57 -7.88
CA MET A 1 -18.60 -6.83 -6.96
C MET A 1 -17.34 -6.48 -7.75
N LYS A 2 -17.06 -5.19 -7.92
CA LYS A 2 -15.87 -4.74 -8.65
C LYS A 2 -14.63 -4.90 -7.79
N ILE A 3 -13.49 -5.19 -8.43
CA ILE A 3 -12.17 -5.21 -7.78
C ILE A 3 -11.26 -4.31 -8.61
N PRO A 4 -10.66 -3.27 -8.02
CA PRO A 4 -9.72 -2.41 -8.72
C PRO A 4 -8.38 -3.13 -8.81
N LEU A 5 -7.82 -3.15 -10.02
CA LEU A 5 -6.60 -3.85 -10.34
C LEU A 5 -5.54 -2.88 -10.82
N VAL A 6 -4.31 -3.27 -10.54
CA VAL A 6 -3.10 -2.80 -11.22
C VAL A 6 -2.49 -3.99 -11.93
N ILE A 7 -2.19 -3.84 -13.22
CA ILE A 7 -1.43 -4.80 -14.00
C ILE A 7 -0.07 -4.19 -14.24
N THR A 8 0.98 -4.97 -14.00
CA THR A 8 2.34 -4.54 -14.31
C THR A 8 3.16 -5.64 -14.93
N SER A 9 4.03 -5.32 -15.88
CA SER A 9 4.95 -6.29 -16.49
C SER A 9 6.29 -6.39 -15.77
N GLU A 10 6.58 -5.47 -14.84
CA GLU A 10 7.87 -5.38 -14.21
C GLU A 10 7.78 -4.82 -12.78
N LEU A 11 8.39 -5.53 -11.83
CA LEU A 11 8.52 -5.10 -10.44
C LEU A 11 9.90 -5.43 -9.91
N TRP A 12 10.38 -4.62 -8.99
CA TRP A 12 11.72 -4.71 -8.42
C TRP A 12 11.68 -4.80 -6.90
N HIS A 13 12.47 -5.70 -6.33
CA HIS A 13 12.70 -5.81 -4.90
C HIS A 13 14.17 -5.48 -4.60
N ILE A 14 14.39 -4.76 -3.51
CA ILE A 14 15.72 -4.41 -3.00
C ILE A 14 15.85 -4.99 -1.59
N GLY A 15 16.86 -5.83 -1.38
CA GLY A 15 17.07 -6.55 -0.14
C GLY A 15 17.18 -8.05 -0.34
N ASP A 16 16.99 -8.83 0.73
CA ASP A 16 17.06 -10.29 0.68
C ASP A 16 15.69 -10.90 0.41
N LEU A 17 15.62 -11.91 -0.48
CA LEU A 17 14.42 -12.72 -0.68
C LEU A 17 14.21 -13.81 0.39
N ASP A 18 14.82 -13.68 1.57
CA ASP A 18 14.62 -14.66 2.63
C ASP A 18 13.19 -14.53 3.20
N ASN A 19 12.33 -15.47 2.81
CA ASN A 19 10.97 -15.59 3.33
C ASN A 19 10.90 -15.65 4.86
N ASN A 20 11.98 -16.05 5.55
CA ASN A 20 12.04 -16.02 7.01
C ASN A 20 12.22 -14.60 7.57
N THR A 21 12.59 -13.61 6.77
CA THR A 21 12.76 -12.21 7.19
C THR A 21 11.61 -11.30 6.76
N GLN A 22 10.81 -11.75 5.79
CA GLN A 22 9.63 -11.05 5.31
C GLN A 22 8.64 -10.75 6.45
N GLY A 23 8.25 -9.49 6.62
CA GLY A 23 7.32 -9.06 7.68
C GLY A 23 7.88 -9.04 9.11
N LYS A 24 9.19 -9.25 9.31
CA LYS A 24 9.80 -9.19 10.66
C LYS A 24 10.06 -7.77 11.18
N ARG A 25 9.93 -6.76 10.32
CA ARG A 25 9.98 -5.34 10.71
C ARG A 25 8.55 -4.80 10.72
N GLN A 26 8.23 -3.92 11.68
CA GLN A 26 6.97 -3.19 11.64
C GLN A 26 6.92 -2.40 10.32
N SER A 27 5.98 -2.77 9.44
CA SER A 27 5.81 -2.19 8.12
C SER A 27 4.33 -1.95 7.86
N PHE A 28 4.01 -0.85 7.18
CA PHE A 28 2.66 -0.59 6.67
C PHE A 28 2.21 -1.63 5.64
N GLU A 29 3.15 -2.37 5.04
CA GLU A 29 2.86 -3.47 4.12
C GLU A 29 2.59 -4.80 4.84
N GLY A 30 2.76 -4.85 6.17
CA GLY A 30 2.58 -6.06 6.97
C GLY A 30 3.56 -7.17 6.59
N ASN A 31 3.05 -8.37 6.30
CA ASN A 31 3.84 -9.55 5.93
C ASN A 31 4.17 -9.67 4.43
N LEU A 32 4.00 -8.60 3.66
CA LEU A 32 4.25 -8.61 2.22
C LEU A 32 5.73 -8.43 1.88
N LEU A 33 6.11 -8.89 0.70
CA LEU A 33 7.41 -8.61 0.12
C LEU A 33 7.29 -7.28 -0.62
N SER A 34 7.98 -6.25 -0.12
CA SER A 34 8.01 -4.94 -0.75
C SER A 34 8.62 -5.04 -2.14
N ALA A 35 7.96 -4.47 -3.13
CA ALA A 35 8.47 -4.29 -4.48
C ALA A 35 8.03 -2.93 -5.02
N SER A 36 8.68 -2.42 -6.06
CA SER A 36 8.30 -1.16 -6.70
C SER A 36 8.44 -1.26 -8.21
N ALA A 37 7.64 -0.47 -8.93
CA ALA A 37 7.84 -0.21 -10.34
C ALA A 37 9.00 0.79 -10.56
N CYS A 38 9.28 1.67 -9.59
CA CYS A 38 10.30 2.72 -9.62
C CYS A 38 11.39 2.44 -8.55
N PRO A 39 12.27 1.46 -8.79
CA PRO A 39 13.21 0.99 -7.78
C PRO A 39 14.28 2.01 -7.36
N ASN A 40 14.75 2.91 -8.22
CA ASN A 40 15.77 3.89 -7.79
C ASN A 40 15.18 4.89 -6.80
N ALA A 41 14.01 5.43 -7.13
CA ALA A 41 13.27 6.31 -6.23
C ALA A 41 13.03 5.59 -4.90
N TRP A 42 12.58 4.33 -4.96
CA TRP A 42 12.34 3.54 -3.74
C TRP A 42 13.61 3.26 -2.93
N GLU A 43 14.74 2.97 -3.58
CA GLU A 43 16.04 2.78 -2.89
C GLU A 43 16.42 4.02 -2.09
N GLY A 44 16.27 5.21 -2.70
CA GLY A 44 16.56 6.50 -2.08
C GLY A 44 15.63 6.79 -0.90
N ILE A 45 14.33 6.64 -1.10
CA ILE A 45 13.29 6.93 -0.11
C ILE A 45 13.42 6.01 1.11
N ALA A 46 13.49 4.70 0.88
CA ALA A 46 13.57 3.71 1.94
C ALA A 46 15.00 3.55 2.51
N ARG A 47 15.99 4.28 1.95
CA ARG A 47 17.40 4.28 2.35
C ARG A 47 17.98 2.86 2.37
N LEU A 48 17.68 2.08 1.34
CA LEU A 48 17.96 0.63 1.26
C LEU A 48 19.34 0.26 0.70
N GLY A 49 20.20 1.25 0.43
CA GLY A 49 21.46 1.06 -0.30
C GLY A 49 22.32 -0.11 0.18
N GLY A 50 22.96 -0.79 -0.77
CA GLY A 50 23.86 -1.92 -0.52
C GLY A 50 23.19 -3.29 -0.43
N GLY A 51 21.89 -3.37 -0.71
CA GLY A 51 21.13 -4.62 -0.85
C GLY A 51 21.34 -5.31 -2.21
N LYS A 52 20.82 -6.53 -2.33
CA LYS A 52 20.71 -7.21 -3.62
C LYS A 52 19.48 -6.73 -4.38
N TYR A 53 19.57 -6.77 -5.70
CA TYR A 53 18.48 -6.36 -6.59
C TYR A 53 17.82 -7.60 -7.17
N TYR A 54 16.50 -7.58 -7.22
CA TYR A 54 15.71 -8.66 -7.79
C TYR A 54 14.62 -8.09 -8.68
N SER A 55 14.45 -8.63 -9.89
CA SER A 55 13.38 -8.21 -10.79
C SER A 55 12.38 -9.34 -11.06
N LEU A 56 11.13 -8.97 -11.27
CA LEU A 56 10.03 -9.83 -11.66
C LEU A 56 9.49 -9.36 -13.01
N ASN A 57 9.95 -9.98 -14.09
CA ASN A 57 9.65 -9.55 -15.46
C ASN A 57 8.53 -10.42 -16.06
N GLN A 58 7.33 -10.31 -15.50
CA GLN A 58 6.14 -11.00 -15.99
C GLN A 58 4.88 -10.19 -15.68
N GLU A 59 3.84 -10.36 -16.49
CA GLU A 59 2.53 -9.77 -16.23
C GLU A 59 2.02 -10.21 -14.85
N THR A 60 1.81 -9.23 -13.98
CA THR A 60 1.49 -9.38 -12.58
C THR A 60 0.26 -8.56 -12.27
N MET A 61 -0.76 -9.22 -11.71
CA MET A 61 -2.00 -8.59 -11.31
C MET A 61 -2.00 -8.33 -9.80
N LEU A 62 -2.31 -7.10 -9.41
CA LEU A 62 -2.35 -6.62 -8.04
C LEU A 62 -3.68 -5.92 -7.77
N VAL A 63 -4.10 -5.81 -6.51
CA VAL A 63 -5.24 -4.96 -6.12
C VAL A 63 -4.76 -3.54 -5.83
N ASN A 64 -5.39 -2.53 -6.42
CA ASN A 64 -5.16 -1.13 -6.03
C ASN A 64 -5.78 -0.88 -4.64
N MET A 65 -4.94 -0.66 -3.63
CA MET A 65 -5.36 -0.50 -2.24
C MET A 65 -6.18 0.77 -2.03
N TRP A 66 -5.77 1.88 -2.65
CA TRP A 66 -6.43 3.16 -2.49
C TRP A 66 -7.86 3.13 -3.02
N GLU A 67 -8.03 2.68 -4.26
CA GLU A 67 -9.35 2.53 -4.88
C GLU A 67 -10.22 1.52 -4.12
N ALA A 68 -9.65 0.39 -3.68
CA ALA A 68 -10.42 -0.63 -2.96
C ALA A 68 -10.97 -0.13 -1.61
N LEU A 69 -10.27 0.80 -0.95
CA LEU A 69 -10.64 1.29 0.38
C LEU A 69 -11.36 2.64 0.36
N LYS A 70 -11.10 3.49 -0.65
CA LYS A 70 -11.63 4.86 -0.71
C LYS A 70 -12.48 5.14 -1.95
N GLY A 71 -12.34 4.35 -3.02
CA GLY A 71 -13.09 4.55 -4.25
C GLY A 71 -14.58 4.24 -4.07
N ALA A 72 -15.45 5.19 -4.43
CA ALA A 72 -16.90 5.08 -4.26
C ALA A 72 -17.48 3.84 -4.98
N ASP A 73 -16.95 3.53 -6.16
CA ASP A 73 -17.34 2.38 -6.98
C ASP A 73 -17.04 1.01 -6.33
N TYR A 74 -16.19 0.98 -5.32
CA TYR A 74 -15.70 -0.23 -4.65
C TYR A 74 -16.26 -0.41 -3.24
N GLU A 75 -17.24 0.40 -2.82
CA GLU A 75 -17.94 0.21 -1.55
C GLU A 75 -18.46 -1.23 -1.34
N PRO A 76 -19.05 -1.93 -2.33
CA PRO A 76 -19.46 -3.33 -2.15
C PRO A 76 -18.31 -4.27 -1.80
N LEU A 77 -17.10 -4.04 -2.34
CA LEU A 77 -15.89 -4.80 -1.99
C LEU A 77 -15.48 -4.50 -0.55
N ARG A 78 -15.38 -3.22 -0.21
CA ARG A 78 -15.01 -2.75 1.14
C ARG A 78 -15.93 -3.34 2.21
N LEU A 79 -17.25 -3.31 1.97
CA LEU A 79 -18.23 -3.91 2.88
C LEU A 79 -18.08 -5.43 2.99
N ALA A 80 -17.83 -6.13 1.88
CA ALA A 80 -17.60 -7.58 1.89
C ALA A 80 -16.36 -7.96 2.70
N VAL A 81 -15.25 -7.22 2.54
CA VAL A 81 -14.01 -7.40 3.33
C VAL A 81 -14.26 -7.13 4.81
N GLN A 82 -14.92 -6.03 5.13
CA GLN A 82 -15.27 -5.66 6.51
C GLN A 82 -16.11 -6.76 7.19
N GLN A 83 -17.18 -7.22 6.53
CA GLN A 83 -18.04 -8.28 7.07
C GLN A 83 -17.29 -9.61 7.24
N TRP A 84 -16.46 -9.98 6.27
CA TRP A 84 -15.62 -11.16 6.34
C TRP A 84 -14.64 -11.10 7.52
N ALA A 85 -13.98 -9.95 7.71
CA ALA A 85 -12.98 -9.74 8.75
C ALA A 85 -13.61 -9.69 10.15
N LEU A 86 -14.75 -9.02 10.31
CA LEU A 86 -15.53 -9.00 11.57
C LEU A 86 -15.98 -10.41 11.96
N LYS A 87 -16.52 -11.18 11.00
CA LYS A 87 -16.96 -12.57 11.25
C LYS A 87 -15.81 -13.46 11.71
N ARG A 88 -14.60 -13.19 11.23
CA ARG A 88 -13.36 -13.89 11.62
C ARG A 88 -12.66 -13.32 12.84
N ARG A 89 -13.18 -12.23 13.42
CA ARG A 89 -12.56 -11.50 14.55
C ARG A 89 -11.14 -11.03 14.23
N LEU A 90 -10.89 -10.65 12.97
CA LEU A 90 -9.62 -10.06 12.53
C LEU A 90 -9.60 -8.54 12.75
N ILE A 91 -10.77 -7.92 12.74
CA ILE A 91 -10.94 -6.50 13.06
C ILE A 91 -12.06 -6.33 14.08
N GLU A 92 -12.07 -5.20 14.76
CA GLU A 92 -13.12 -4.79 15.68
C GLU A 92 -13.38 -3.27 15.61
N PRO A 93 -14.59 -2.79 15.92
CA PRO A 93 -14.85 -1.36 16.01
C PRO A 93 -14.00 -0.73 17.11
N GLY A 94 -13.42 0.42 16.83
CA GLY A 94 -12.64 1.20 17.79
C GLY A 94 -12.65 2.68 17.44
N VAL A 95 -11.88 3.44 18.20
CA VAL A 95 -11.71 4.88 18.03
C VAL A 95 -10.23 5.19 17.97
N ILE A 96 -9.86 6.08 17.06
CA ILE A 96 -8.54 6.71 17.02
C ILE A 96 -8.68 8.20 17.23
N TYR A 97 -7.58 8.84 17.57
CA TYR A 97 -7.50 10.28 17.73
C TYR A 97 -6.60 10.84 16.64
N VAL A 98 -7.09 11.83 15.92
CA VAL A 98 -6.39 12.45 14.80
C VAL A 98 -6.02 13.88 15.19
N ALA A 99 -4.74 14.18 15.13
CA ALA A 99 -4.24 15.55 15.17
C ALA A 99 -3.97 16.00 13.73
N SER A 100 -4.47 17.17 13.37
CA SER A 100 -4.21 17.77 12.06
C SER A 100 -3.37 19.03 12.22
N TYR A 101 -2.43 19.23 11.29
CA TYR A 101 -1.61 20.44 11.21
C TYR A 101 -1.42 20.85 9.76
N TYR A 102 -1.17 22.13 9.51
CA TYR A 102 -0.81 22.61 8.19
C TYR A 102 0.71 22.60 8.04
N ASP A 103 1.21 21.86 7.04
CA ASP A 103 2.61 21.82 6.66
C ASP A 103 2.85 22.92 5.63
N ASP A 104 3.55 23.99 6.04
CA ASP A 104 3.80 25.17 5.21
C ASP A 104 4.87 24.93 4.13
N GLU A 105 5.81 23.99 4.36
CA GLU A 105 6.79 23.57 3.35
C GLU A 105 6.12 22.83 2.19
N LEU A 106 5.12 21.99 2.49
CA LEU A 106 4.39 21.18 1.51
C LEU A 106 3.03 21.78 1.11
N GLU A 107 2.70 22.96 1.63
CA GLU A 107 1.44 23.69 1.44
C GLU A 107 0.17 22.82 1.59
N CYS A 108 0.16 21.86 2.51
CA CYS A 108 -0.95 20.91 2.67
C CYS A 108 -1.28 20.55 4.12
N GLU A 109 -2.52 20.10 4.36
CA GLU A 109 -2.93 19.57 5.65
C GLU A 109 -2.40 18.14 5.84
N ARG A 110 -1.79 17.88 6.99
CA ARG A 110 -1.25 16.59 7.41
C ARG A 110 -2.01 16.09 8.63
N GLU A 111 -2.11 14.76 8.73
CA GLU A 111 -2.78 14.09 9.83
C GLU A 111 -1.81 13.13 10.52
N MET A 112 -1.84 13.13 11.86
CA MET A 112 -1.20 12.13 12.71
C MET A 112 -2.27 11.34 13.45
N HIS A 113 -2.12 10.02 13.50
CA HIS A 113 -3.11 9.11 14.08
C HIS A 113 -2.59 8.45 15.36
N PHE A 114 -3.40 8.51 16.42
CA PHE A 114 -3.04 8.04 17.76
C PHE A 114 -4.05 7.05 18.33
N SER A 115 -3.56 6.18 19.21
CA SER A 115 -4.38 5.25 20.00
C SER A 115 -5.10 5.90 21.17
N SER A 116 -4.63 7.06 21.62
CA SER A 116 -5.21 7.77 22.75
C SER A 116 -5.28 9.28 22.54
N GLU A 117 -6.25 9.91 23.18
CA GLU A 117 -6.41 11.36 23.14
C GLU A 117 -5.23 12.08 23.82
N ALA A 118 -4.67 11.47 24.86
CA ALA A 118 -3.54 12.03 25.59
C ALA A 118 -2.30 12.13 24.69
N GLU A 119 -1.94 11.05 24.00
CA GLU A 119 -0.83 11.04 23.03
C GLU A 119 -1.07 12.08 21.92
N ALA A 120 -2.28 12.13 21.36
CA ALA A 120 -2.62 13.11 20.33
C ALA A 120 -2.46 14.56 20.83
N ARG A 121 -2.80 14.83 22.09
CA ARG A 121 -2.67 16.17 22.69
C ARG A 121 -1.25 16.53 23.09
N GLU A 122 -0.39 15.54 23.32
CA GLU A 122 1.03 15.77 23.60
C GLU A 122 1.80 16.17 22.32
N GLU A 123 1.42 15.63 21.17
CA GLU A 123 2.04 15.96 19.87
C GLU A 123 1.51 17.27 19.27
N VAL A 124 0.32 17.69 19.66
CA VAL A 124 -0.22 19.00 19.28
C VAL A 124 0.40 20.07 20.18
N ASP A 125 1.42 20.79 19.69
CA ASP A 125 1.84 22.02 20.35
C ASP A 125 0.70 23.05 20.24
N ALA A 126 0.40 23.73 21.35
CA ALA A 126 -0.78 24.60 21.45
C ALA A 126 -0.74 25.79 20.48
N ASP A 127 0.44 26.08 19.93
CA ASP A 127 0.71 27.20 19.04
C ASP A 127 0.74 26.82 17.54
N GLU A 128 0.76 25.52 17.17
CA GLU A 128 0.95 25.07 15.77
C GLU A 128 -0.28 24.37 15.13
N CYS A 129 -1.20 23.78 15.92
CA CYS A 129 -2.40 23.15 15.36
C CYS A 129 -3.66 24.00 15.57
N GLU A 130 -4.10 24.71 14.53
CA GLU A 130 -5.38 25.43 14.53
C GLU A 130 -6.60 24.50 14.70
N SER A 131 -6.49 23.22 14.34
CA SER A 131 -7.63 22.29 14.17
C SER A 131 -7.89 21.33 15.36
N GLY A 132 -7.00 21.26 16.35
CA GLY A 132 -7.18 20.43 17.55
C GLY A 132 -7.17 18.90 17.30
N VAL A 133 -7.61 18.12 18.30
CA VAL A 133 -7.65 16.65 18.24
C VAL A 133 -9.10 16.18 18.00
N GLU A 134 -9.31 15.39 16.94
CA GLU A 134 -10.60 14.78 16.58
C GLU A 134 -10.61 13.27 16.88
N SER A 135 -11.70 12.75 17.45
CA SER A 135 -11.90 11.30 17.55
C SER A 135 -12.58 10.74 16.29
N ARG A 136 -12.05 9.67 15.69
CA ARG A 136 -12.64 8.99 14.52
C ARG A 136 -12.94 7.53 14.81
N SER A 137 -14.16 7.11 14.47
CA SER A 137 -14.56 5.69 14.53
C SER A 137 -13.92 4.92 13.37
N VAL A 138 -13.19 3.87 13.70
CA VAL A 138 -12.45 3.04 12.72
C VAL A 138 -12.62 1.55 13.04
N PHE A 139 -12.08 0.70 12.17
CA PHE A 139 -11.86 -0.71 12.48
C PHE A 139 -10.40 -0.95 12.82
N LEU A 140 -10.15 -1.37 14.06
CA LEU A 140 -8.82 -1.70 14.56
C LEU A 140 -8.47 -3.16 14.22
N ALA A 141 -7.19 -3.43 13.98
CA ALA A 141 -6.66 -4.78 13.85
C ALA A 141 -6.67 -5.49 15.22
N THR A 142 -7.19 -6.71 15.30
CA THR A 142 -7.06 -7.54 16.49
C THR A 142 -5.70 -8.22 16.55
N ASP A 143 -5.31 -8.74 17.72
CA ASP A 143 -4.09 -9.55 17.89
C ASP A 143 -3.98 -10.70 16.88
N ALA A 144 -5.13 -11.27 16.47
CA ALA A 144 -5.17 -12.33 15.47
C ALA A 144 -4.67 -11.83 14.10
N LEU A 145 -5.10 -10.63 13.69
CA LEU A 145 -4.67 -10.02 12.43
C LEU A 145 -3.23 -9.53 12.52
N LEU A 146 -2.83 -8.91 13.63
CA LEU A 146 -1.45 -8.48 13.86
C LEU A 146 -0.48 -9.66 13.78
N LYS A 147 -0.83 -10.81 14.36
CA LYS A 147 -0.04 -12.03 14.29
C LYS A 147 0.11 -12.56 12.86
N LEU A 148 -0.93 -12.47 12.03
CA LEU A 148 -0.82 -12.84 10.60
C LEU A 148 0.20 -11.97 9.87
N HIS A 149 0.28 -10.69 10.23
CA HIS A 149 1.17 -9.71 9.62
C HIS A 149 2.55 -9.59 10.29
N GLY A 150 2.82 -10.37 11.35
CA GLY A 150 4.08 -10.28 12.09
C GLY A 150 4.23 -9.01 12.93
N LEU A 151 3.13 -8.31 13.21
CA LEU A 151 3.12 -7.04 13.92
C LEU A 151 2.97 -7.24 15.42
N THR A 152 3.67 -6.43 16.21
CA THR A 152 3.62 -6.48 17.69
C THR A 152 2.67 -5.49 18.32
N ARG A 153 2.18 -4.51 17.55
CA ARG A 153 1.19 -3.51 17.96
C ARG A 153 0.36 -3.05 16.77
N PRO A 154 -0.89 -2.63 16.97
CA PRO A 154 -1.67 -1.99 15.92
C PRO A 154 -1.05 -0.66 15.53
N MET A 155 -1.10 -0.33 14.24
CA MET A 155 -0.92 1.04 13.77
C MET A 155 -2.31 1.67 13.70
N ALA A 156 -2.44 2.93 14.12
CA ALA A 156 -3.74 3.52 14.44
C ALA A 156 -4.79 3.35 13.31
N SER A 157 -4.42 3.35 12.02
CA SER A 157 -5.37 3.28 10.90
C SER A 157 -5.42 1.96 10.10
N SER A 158 -4.78 0.88 10.54
CA SER A 158 -4.43 -0.21 9.60
C SER A 158 -5.35 -1.44 9.56
N GLY A 159 -6.43 -1.49 10.36
CA GLY A 159 -7.23 -2.72 10.50
C GLY A 159 -7.86 -3.22 9.20
N LEU A 160 -8.54 -2.34 8.46
CA LEU A 160 -9.20 -2.72 7.22
C LEU A 160 -8.22 -2.95 6.06
N GLU A 161 -7.08 -2.26 6.05
CA GLU A 161 -5.99 -2.45 5.08
C GLU A 161 -5.41 -3.87 5.17
N TYR A 162 -5.02 -4.28 6.37
CA TYR A 162 -4.51 -5.63 6.63
C TYR A 162 -5.57 -6.71 6.40
N ALA A 163 -6.84 -6.42 6.70
CA ALA A 163 -7.93 -7.33 6.39
C ALA A 163 -8.16 -7.49 4.89
N LEU A 164 -8.04 -6.41 4.10
CA LEU A 164 -8.12 -6.46 2.65
C LEU A 164 -6.99 -7.33 2.07
N ILE A 165 -5.75 -7.18 2.55
CA ILE A 165 -4.61 -8.01 2.14
C ILE A 165 -4.92 -9.49 2.32
N GLU A 166 -5.40 -9.89 3.50
CA GLU A 166 -5.72 -11.29 3.78
C GLU A 166 -6.94 -11.79 3.00
N TRP A 167 -7.95 -10.93 2.79
CA TRP A 167 -9.09 -11.28 1.94
C TRP A 167 -8.65 -11.54 0.49
N VAL A 168 -7.80 -10.68 -0.08
CA VAL A 168 -7.26 -10.85 -1.44
C VAL A 168 -6.44 -12.14 -1.52
N ARG A 169 -5.54 -12.37 -0.55
CA ARG A 169 -4.70 -13.56 -0.47
C ARG A 169 -5.54 -14.85 -0.45
N GLU A 170 -6.62 -14.91 0.31
CA GLU A 170 -7.46 -16.11 0.41
C GLU A 170 -8.37 -16.30 -0.81
N ASN A 171 -8.95 -15.22 -1.33
CA ASN A 171 -10.03 -15.33 -2.33
C ASN A 171 -9.54 -15.23 -3.78
N THR A 172 -8.33 -14.71 -4.02
CA THR A 172 -7.91 -14.33 -5.39
C THR A 172 -6.46 -14.71 -5.74
N SER A 173 -5.68 -15.28 -4.82
CA SER A 173 -4.22 -15.50 -4.98
C SER A 173 -3.78 -16.34 -6.19
N ARG A 174 -4.70 -17.12 -6.76
CA ARG A 174 -4.44 -17.84 -8.02
C ARG A 174 -4.13 -16.88 -9.17
N MET A 175 -4.81 -15.73 -9.23
CA MET A 175 -4.64 -14.71 -10.27
C MET A 175 -3.90 -13.49 -9.74
N ILE A 176 -4.32 -12.95 -8.59
CA ILE A 176 -3.76 -11.75 -7.98
C ILE A 176 -2.54 -12.12 -7.13
N LYS A 177 -1.41 -11.45 -7.32
CA LYS A 177 -0.12 -11.79 -6.67
C LYS A 177 0.24 -10.89 -5.50
N GLY A 178 -0.56 -9.86 -5.25
CA GLY A 178 -0.29 -8.89 -4.19
C GLY A 178 -1.24 -7.70 -4.25
N VAL A 179 -0.78 -6.60 -3.67
CA VAL A 179 -1.48 -5.32 -3.64
C VAL A 179 -0.56 -4.21 -4.13
N TYR A 180 -1.13 -3.07 -4.51
CA TYR A 180 -0.42 -1.91 -5.04
C TYR A 180 -0.93 -0.63 -4.38
N TRP A 181 -0.01 0.22 -3.97
CA TRP A 181 -0.26 1.58 -3.50
C TRP A 181 0.12 2.55 -4.61
N ASP A 182 -0.91 3.15 -5.20
CA ASP A 182 -0.80 4.13 -6.30
C ASP A 182 -0.47 5.53 -5.75
N GLU A 183 0.70 5.65 -5.15
CA GLU A 183 1.22 6.92 -4.65
C GLU A 183 1.82 7.73 -5.79
N LYS A 184 1.77 9.06 -5.70
CA LYS A 184 2.44 9.91 -6.68
C LYS A 184 3.95 9.73 -6.56
N LEU A 185 4.65 9.55 -7.69
CA LEU A 185 6.11 9.59 -7.71
C LEU A 185 6.59 11.02 -7.44
N ASP A 186 7.28 11.19 -6.31
CA ASP A 186 7.88 12.43 -5.82
C ASP A 186 9.04 12.08 -4.89
N GLU A 187 10.24 11.95 -5.43
CA GLU A 187 11.44 11.58 -4.69
C GLU A 187 11.80 12.59 -3.59
N LEU A 188 11.57 13.88 -3.84
CA LEU A 188 11.83 14.95 -2.86
C LEU A 188 10.81 14.90 -1.72
N GLY A 189 9.54 14.62 -2.04
CA GLY A 189 8.47 14.39 -1.08
C GLY A 189 8.48 13.00 -0.43
N LEU A 190 9.52 12.19 -0.67
CA LEU A 190 9.67 10.83 -0.15
C LEU A 190 8.52 9.88 -0.49
N SER A 191 7.94 10.01 -1.69
CA SER A 191 6.79 9.25 -2.15
C SER A 191 7.08 8.53 -3.47
N ALA A 192 6.74 7.25 -3.54
CA ALA A 192 6.84 6.47 -4.77
C ALA A 192 5.82 5.32 -4.78
N PRO A 193 5.23 4.98 -5.94
CA PRO A 193 4.37 3.82 -6.07
C PRO A 193 5.07 2.54 -5.61
N ARG A 194 4.33 1.70 -4.90
CA ARG A 194 4.88 0.44 -4.33
C ARG A 194 3.87 -0.69 -4.38
N ALA A 195 4.40 -1.90 -4.40
CA ALA A 195 3.68 -3.15 -4.43
C ALA A 195 4.05 -4.00 -3.21
N GLY A 196 3.07 -4.72 -2.68
CA GLY A 196 3.28 -5.73 -1.65
C GLY A 196 2.94 -7.10 -2.20
N MET A 197 3.96 -7.93 -2.38
CA MET A 197 3.84 -9.24 -3.02
C MET A 197 3.59 -10.36 -2.01
N PHE A 198 2.71 -11.32 -2.37
CA PHE A 198 2.41 -12.48 -1.53
C PHE A 198 3.52 -13.54 -1.50
N SER A 199 4.43 -13.51 -2.47
CA SER A 199 5.50 -14.51 -2.65
C SER A 199 6.70 -13.90 -3.37
N THR A 200 7.87 -14.43 -3.06
CA THR A 200 9.15 -14.17 -3.75
C THR A 200 9.32 -14.96 -5.05
N LYS A 201 8.38 -15.85 -5.40
CA LYS A 201 8.51 -16.72 -6.57
C LYS A 201 8.52 -15.92 -7.87
N GLY A 202 9.55 -16.14 -8.68
CA GLY A 202 9.72 -15.53 -10.01
C GLY A 202 10.65 -14.31 -10.01
N PHE A 203 11.04 -13.81 -8.84
CA PHE A 203 12.08 -12.80 -8.74
C PHE A 203 13.44 -13.40 -9.05
N GLU A 204 14.21 -12.72 -9.91
CA GLU A 204 15.55 -13.11 -10.35
C GLU A 204 16.56 -12.05 -9.93
N GLU A 205 17.72 -12.48 -9.42
CA GLU A 205 18.79 -11.55 -9.00
C GLU A 205 19.33 -10.77 -10.20
N ARG A 206 19.57 -9.47 -10.00
CA ARG A 206 20.11 -8.53 -10.98
C ARG A 206 21.35 -7.84 -10.43
N SER A 207 22.25 -7.45 -11.34
CA SER A 207 23.49 -6.77 -10.96
C SER A 207 23.33 -5.26 -10.73
N ALA A 208 22.24 -4.67 -11.22
CA ALA A 208 21.95 -3.25 -11.15
C ALA A 208 20.45 -2.99 -11.23
N LEU A 209 20.02 -1.82 -10.76
CA LEU A 209 18.68 -1.29 -10.99
C LEU A 209 18.57 -0.69 -12.41
N PRO A 210 17.37 -0.67 -13.00
CA PRO A 210 17.09 0.11 -14.21
C PRO A 210 17.16 1.60 -13.88
N ASP A 211 17.09 2.50 -14.86
CA ASP A 211 16.71 3.89 -14.60
C ASP A 211 15.19 3.98 -14.35
N ASP A 212 14.74 5.07 -13.72
CA ASP A 212 13.32 5.28 -13.41
C ASP A 212 12.63 6.24 -14.41
N GLU A 213 13.27 6.59 -15.53
CA GLU A 213 12.73 7.61 -16.47
C GLU A 213 11.34 7.21 -17.01
N ASP A 214 11.13 5.92 -17.27
CA ASP A 214 9.88 5.35 -17.78
C ASP A 214 9.30 4.26 -16.87
N CYS A 215 9.61 4.29 -15.56
CA CYS A 215 9.25 3.21 -14.63
C CYS A 215 7.74 2.89 -14.58
N LEU A 216 6.88 3.87 -14.88
CA LEU A 216 5.42 3.72 -14.86
C LEU A 216 4.81 3.37 -16.22
N ALA A 217 5.61 3.31 -17.30
CA ALA A 217 5.13 2.87 -18.62
C ALA A 217 4.61 1.43 -18.61
N HIS A 218 5.01 0.65 -17.61
CA HIS A 218 4.64 -0.74 -17.42
C HIS A 218 3.51 -0.93 -16.39
N VAL A 219 2.76 0.11 -16.03
CA VAL A 219 1.71 0.06 -14.99
C VAL A 219 0.36 0.48 -15.58
N ASP A 220 -0.58 -0.46 -15.60
CA ASP A 220 -1.94 -0.29 -16.11
C ASP A 220 -2.98 -0.38 -15.00
N PHE A 221 -3.94 0.53 -14.98
CA PHE A 221 -5.06 0.55 -14.03
C PHE A 221 -6.35 0.08 -14.70
N LEU A 222 -6.93 -1.00 -14.16
CA LEU A 222 -8.06 -1.71 -14.75
C LEU A 222 -8.99 -2.24 -13.65
N THR A 223 -10.17 -2.70 -14.01
CA THR A 223 -11.00 -3.55 -13.14
C THR A 223 -10.91 -5.01 -13.60
N MET A 224 -11.22 -5.97 -12.71
CA MET A 224 -11.34 -7.39 -13.09
C MET A 224 -12.24 -7.62 -14.30
N GLU A 225 -13.32 -6.85 -14.44
CA GLU A 225 -14.25 -6.95 -15.58
C GLU A 225 -13.63 -6.44 -16.88
N GLN A 226 -12.86 -5.35 -16.84
CA GLN A 226 -12.15 -4.83 -18.01
C GLN A 226 -11.05 -5.78 -18.46
N TYR A 227 -10.28 -6.33 -17.52
CA TYR A 227 -9.24 -7.32 -17.82
C TYR A 227 -9.84 -8.57 -18.49
N ALA A 228 -10.94 -9.11 -17.95
CA ALA A 228 -11.62 -10.29 -18.52
C ALA A 228 -12.18 -10.06 -19.94
N ARG A 229 -12.42 -8.81 -20.33
CA ARG A 229 -12.87 -8.41 -21.68
C ARG A 229 -11.71 -8.12 -22.64
N GLY A 230 -10.46 -8.31 -22.23
CA GLY A 230 -9.27 -8.02 -23.02
C GLY A 230 -8.90 -6.54 -23.07
N GLY A 231 -9.43 -5.72 -22.15
CA GLY A 231 -9.05 -4.31 -22.06
C GLY A 231 -7.64 -4.18 -21.50
N ARG A 232 -6.66 -3.86 -22.37
CA ARG A 232 -5.46 -3.11 -21.98
C ARG A 232 -5.69 -1.65 -22.36
N ARG A 233 -5.16 -0.70 -21.59
CA ARG A 233 -5.12 0.69 -22.07
C ARG A 233 -4.25 0.73 -23.32
N ALA A 234 -4.70 1.47 -24.34
CA ALA A 234 -3.84 1.86 -25.44
C ALA A 234 -2.77 2.81 -24.88
N ASP A 235 -1.52 2.60 -25.30
CA ASP A 235 -0.37 3.43 -24.95
C ASP A 235 -0.74 4.91 -24.81
N HIS A 236 -0.39 5.52 -23.68
CA HIS A 236 -0.28 6.98 -23.61
C HIS A 236 0.93 7.41 -24.44
N GLY A 237 0.72 7.46 -25.76
CA GLY A 237 1.52 8.28 -26.64
C GLY A 237 1.43 9.72 -26.17
N SER A 238 2.59 10.29 -25.87
CA SER A 238 2.89 11.72 -25.79
C SER A 238 1.85 12.62 -26.47
N GLU A 239 1.04 13.33 -25.69
CA GLU A 239 0.50 14.63 -26.12
C GLU A 239 1.39 15.73 -25.54
N LEU A 240 2.59 15.82 -26.12
CA LEU A 240 3.24 17.10 -26.33
C LEU A 240 2.79 17.62 -27.70
N GLY A 241 2.06 18.73 -27.70
CA GLY A 241 1.88 19.56 -28.89
C GLY A 241 0.44 19.93 -29.21
N LEU A 242 -0.06 21.00 -28.61
CA LEU A 242 -0.13 22.33 -29.23
C LEU A 242 -0.52 23.40 -28.19
#